data_AF-A0A359FZ35-F1
#
_entry.id   AF-A0A359FZ35-F1
#
_cell.length_a   1.000
_cell.length_b   1.000
_cell.length_c   1.000
_cell.angle_alpha   90.00
_cell.angle_beta   90.00
_cell.angle_gamma   90.00
#
_symmetry.space_group_name_H-M   'P 1'
#
loop_
_entity.id
_entity.type
_entity.pdbx_description
1 polymer ?
#
loop_
_entity_poly.entity_id
_entity_poly.type
_entity_poly.pdbx_seq_one_letter_code
_entity_poly.pdbx_strand_id
1 'polypeptide(L)'
;MFDTFKKYSIAINRIVLFIAAIAVVIYIFPRQGKFQYEYIKGKPWAHNTLIAPFDFPIYKTQGELKTERENTLSSFNPYFNFQNDVDQEYIALFEKDYNASRARLYSKYSFLSAPLPGNPEYDIFSGLRSHTKKLLADIYNKGIISLP
;
A
#
# COMPACT_ATOMS: atom_id res chain seq x y z
N MET A 1 0.38 -58.92 -78.63
CA MET A 1 -0.85 -58.90 -77.80
C MET A 1 -0.56 -58.60 -76.32
N PHE A 2 0.60 -58.97 -75.78
CA PHE A 2 0.97 -58.72 -74.37
C PHE A 2 1.58 -57.34 -74.08
N ASP A 3 2.13 -56.65 -75.08
CA ASP A 3 2.83 -55.36 -74.88
C ASP A 3 1.91 -54.19 -74.57
N THR A 4 0.66 -54.24 -75.06
CA THR A 4 -0.37 -53.25 -74.74
C THR A 4 -0.74 -53.29 -73.26
N PHE A 5 -0.88 -54.47 -72.67
CA PHE A 5 -1.12 -54.63 -71.23
C PHE A 5 0.03 -54.06 -70.38
N LYS A 6 1.29 -54.28 -70.79
CA LYS A 6 2.47 -53.79 -70.08
C LYS A 6 2.63 -52.26 -70.17
N LYS A 7 2.15 -51.64 -71.25
CA LYS A 7 2.17 -50.18 -71.44
C LYS A 7 1.21 -49.45 -70.49
N TYR A 8 0.02 -50.01 -70.25
CA TYR A 8 -0.99 -49.42 -69.36
C TYR A 8 -0.85 -49.84 -67.89
N SER A 9 -0.16 -50.96 -67.59
CA SER A 9 0.00 -51.45 -66.21
C SER A 9 0.72 -50.47 -65.28
N ILE A 10 1.66 -49.67 -65.80
CA ILE A 10 2.37 -48.65 -65.03
C ILE A 10 1.42 -47.52 -64.60
N ALA A 11 0.57 -47.05 -65.52
CA ALA A 11 -0.41 -46.00 -65.23
C ALA A 11 -1.49 -46.50 -64.25
N ILE A 12 -1.97 -47.72 -64.45
CA ILE A 12 -2.97 -48.36 -63.58
C ILE A 12 -2.40 -48.55 -62.16
N ASN A 13 -1.18 -49.07 -62.02
CA ASN A 13 -0.56 -49.23 -60.70
C ASN A 13 -0.35 -47.90 -59.96
N ARG A 14 0.01 -46.83 -60.67
CA ARG A 14 0.12 -45.49 -60.06
C ARG A 14 -1.23 -45.00 -59.55
N ILE A 15 -2.30 -45.18 -60.31
CA ILE A 15 -3.66 -44.79 -59.90
C ILE A 15 -4.11 -45.61 -58.69
N VAL A 16 -3.89 -46.92 -58.70
CA VAL A 16 -4.22 -47.82 -57.59
C VAL A 16 -3.46 -47.44 -56.32
N LEU A 17 -2.15 -47.21 -56.42
CA LEU A 17 -1.33 -46.78 -55.28
C LEU A 17 -1.78 -45.41 -54.74
N PHE A 18 -2.18 -44.49 -55.62
CA PHE A 18 -2.67 -43.17 -55.22
C PHE A 18 -4.01 -43.27 -54.47
N ILE A 19 -4.95 -44.07 -54.96
CA ILE A 19 -6.23 -44.32 -54.28
C ILE A 19 -5.99 -45.03 -52.94
N ALA A 20 -5.08 -46.01 -52.89
CA ALA A 20 -4.73 -46.70 -51.66
C ALA A 20 -4.12 -45.74 -50.62
N ALA A 21 -3.22 -44.84 -51.04
CA ALA A 21 -2.64 -43.83 -50.15
C ALA A 21 -3.71 -42.88 -49.60
N ILE A 22 -4.65 -42.43 -50.42
CA ILE A 22 -5.79 -41.60 -49.97
C ILE A 22 -6.63 -42.35 -48.93
N ALA A 23 -6.94 -43.62 -49.16
CA ALA A 23 -7.71 -44.43 -48.23
C ALA A 23 -7.00 -44.57 -46.86
N VAL A 24 -5.69 -44.78 -46.87
CA VAL A 24 -4.87 -44.86 -45.63
C VAL A 24 -4.87 -43.53 -44.88
N VAL A 25 -4.69 -42.41 -45.57
CA VAL A 25 -4.71 -41.08 -44.93
C VAL A 25 -6.07 -40.81 -44.30
N ILE A 26 -7.18 -41.08 -45.00
CA ILE A 26 -8.54 -40.91 -44.47
C ILE A 26 -8.80 -41.82 -43.27
N TYR A 27 -8.26 -43.05 -43.28
CA TYR A 27 -8.41 -43.98 -42.17
C TYR A 27 -7.67 -43.52 -40.91
N ILE A 28 -6.46 -42.97 -41.07
CA ILE A 28 -5.64 -42.48 -39.94
C ILE A 28 -6.11 -41.11 -39.47
N PHE A 29 -6.77 -40.32 -40.32
CA PHE A 29 -7.19 -38.96 -39.96
C PHE A 29 -8.21 -38.97 -38.81
N PRO A 30 -7.90 -38.36 -37.66
CA PRO A 30 -8.79 -38.34 -36.52
C PRO A 30 -10.06 -37.57 -36.87
N ARG A 31 -11.21 -38.26 -36.89
CA ARG A 31 -12.52 -37.69 -37.29
C ARG A 31 -13.06 -36.61 -36.36
N GLN A 32 -12.43 -36.42 -35.19
CA GLN A 32 -12.85 -35.46 -34.19
C GLN A 32 -11.62 -34.80 -33.60
N GLY A 33 -11.42 -33.53 -33.91
CA GLY A 33 -10.61 -32.65 -33.06
C GLY A 33 -11.41 -32.42 -31.78
N LYS A 34 -11.34 -33.36 -30.83
CA LYS A 34 -11.92 -33.15 -29.51
C LYS A 34 -11.08 -32.07 -28.84
N PHE A 35 -11.53 -30.83 -28.94
CA PHE A 35 -11.08 -29.79 -28.02
C PHE A 35 -11.41 -30.30 -26.63
N GLN A 36 -10.40 -30.50 -25.78
CA GLN A 36 -10.58 -31.06 -24.44
C GLN A 36 -11.51 -30.20 -23.55
N TYR A 37 -11.84 -28.99 -24.02
CA TYR A 37 -12.62 -27.98 -23.33
C TYR A 37 -13.75 -27.44 -24.23
N GLU A 38 -14.71 -28.28 -24.61
CA GLU A 38 -15.97 -27.80 -25.18
C GLU A 38 -16.89 -27.32 -24.04
N TYR A 39 -17.13 -26.01 -23.98
CA TYR A 39 -18.06 -25.45 -23.03
C TYR A 39 -19.47 -25.43 -23.64
N ILE A 40 -20.45 -25.98 -22.93
CA ILE A 40 -21.86 -25.91 -23.30
C ILE A 40 -22.55 -24.97 -22.31
N LYS A 41 -23.10 -23.85 -22.80
CA LYS A 41 -23.85 -22.91 -21.95
C LYS A 41 -25.02 -23.61 -21.26
N GLY A 42 -25.15 -23.40 -19.96
CA GLY A 42 -26.23 -23.97 -19.13
C GLY A 42 -25.94 -25.35 -18.52
N LYS A 43 -24.78 -25.95 -18.80
CA LYS A 43 -24.32 -27.16 -18.09
C LYS A 43 -23.35 -26.80 -16.95
N PRO A 44 -23.30 -27.60 -15.88
CA PRO A 44 -22.31 -27.41 -14.81
C PRO A 44 -20.88 -27.52 -15.36
N TRP A 45 -19.97 -26.76 -14.75
CA TRP A 45 -18.55 -26.72 -15.12
C TRP A 45 -17.91 -28.10 -14.89
N ALA A 46 -17.49 -28.76 -15.96
CA ALA A 46 -17.00 -30.14 -15.92
C ALA A 46 -15.47 -30.27 -15.76
N HIS A 47 -14.74 -29.15 -15.87
CA HIS A 47 -13.28 -29.15 -15.87
C HIS A 47 -12.71 -28.72 -14.52
N ASN A 48 -11.48 -29.12 -14.22
CA ASN A 48 -10.79 -28.61 -13.04
C ASN A 48 -10.57 -27.11 -13.16
N THR A 49 -10.77 -26.38 -12.07
CA THR A 49 -10.43 -24.95 -12.02
C THR A 49 -8.92 -24.80 -12.11
N LEU A 50 -8.45 -24.17 -13.19
CA LEU A 50 -7.06 -23.80 -13.34
C LEU A 50 -6.85 -22.48 -12.60
N ILE A 51 -6.19 -22.56 -11.44
CA ILE A 51 -5.81 -21.39 -10.66
C ILE A 51 -4.36 -21.05 -11.01
N ALA A 52 -4.08 -19.77 -11.25
CA ALA A 52 -2.71 -19.33 -11.52
C ALA A 52 -1.82 -19.60 -10.28
N PRO A 53 -0.56 -20.04 -10.46
CA PRO A 53 0.34 -20.32 -9.34
C PRO A 53 0.89 -19.05 -8.67
N PHE A 54 0.46 -17.86 -9.10
CA PHE A 54 0.88 -16.58 -8.55
C PHE A 54 -0.18 -15.50 -8.79
N ASP A 55 -0.09 -14.44 -8.00
CA ASP A 55 -0.94 -13.25 -8.11
C ASP A 55 -0.22 -12.12 -8.84
N PHE A 56 -0.98 -11.33 -9.60
CA PHE A 56 -0.47 -10.11 -10.22
C PHE A 56 -0.70 -8.92 -9.27
N PRO A 57 0.34 -8.19 -8.85
CA PRO A 57 0.15 -6.97 -8.09
C PRO A 57 -0.46 -5.89 -9.00
N ILE A 58 -1.58 -5.33 -8.58
CA ILE A 58 -2.19 -4.16 -9.23
C ILE A 58 -1.61 -2.92 -8.55
N TYR A 59 -0.60 -2.31 -9.18
CA TYR A 59 0.03 -1.10 -8.65
C TYR A 59 -0.87 0.11 -8.86
N LYS A 60 -1.07 0.87 -7.79
CA LYS A 60 -1.70 2.19 -7.84
C LYS A 60 -0.72 3.21 -8.42
N THR A 61 -1.25 4.20 -9.12
CA THR A 61 -0.45 5.33 -9.59
C THR A 61 -0.01 6.21 -8.41
N GLN A 62 1.06 6.98 -8.59
CA GLN A 62 1.52 7.91 -7.55
C GLN A 62 0.49 9.00 -7.24
N GLY A 63 -0.33 9.38 -8.24
CA GLY A 63 -1.43 10.33 -8.05
C GLY A 63 -2.51 9.79 -7.13
N GLU A 64 -2.95 8.54 -7.36
CA GLU A 64 -3.94 7.88 -6.50
C GLU A 64 -3.43 7.71 -5.07
N LEU A 65 -2.17 7.31 -4.89
CA LEU A 65 -1.56 7.18 -3.57
C LEU A 65 -1.48 8.51 -2.81
N LYS A 66 -1.20 9.60 -3.52
CA LYS A 66 -1.16 10.94 -2.92
C LYS A 66 -2.56 11.36 -2.46
N THR A 67 -3.56 11.22 -3.33
CA THR A 67 -4.95 11.56 -3.02
C THR A 67 -5.51 10.71 -1.88
N GLU A 68 -5.24 9.40 -1.86
CA GLU A 68 -5.66 8.52 -0.76
C GLU A 68 -5.03 8.93 0.56
N ARG A 69 -3.73 9.29 0.57
CA ARG A 69 -3.06 9.77 1.78
C ARG A 69 -3.67 11.08 2.27
N GLU A 70 -3.91 12.03 1.37
CA GLU A 70 -4.54 13.31 1.72
C GLU A 70 -5.95 13.11 2.26
N ASN A 71 -6.75 12.24 1.64
CA ASN A 71 -8.09 11.89 2.12
C ASN A 71 -8.07 11.19 3.49
N THR A 72 -7.09 10.30 3.70
CA THR A 72 -6.92 9.63 5.00
C THR A 72 -6.56 10.64 6.08
N LEU A 73 -5.66 11.58 5.79
CA LEU A 73 -5.26 12.63 6.72
C LEU A 73 -6.38 13.63 7.00
N SER A 74 -7.20 13.98 6.00
CA SER A 74 -8.31 14.92 6.18
C SER A 74 -9.47 14.33 6.97
N SER A 75 -9.66 13.01 6.91
CA SER A 75 -10.68 12.27 7.67
C SER A 75 -10.15 11.69 9.00
N PHE A 76 -8.87 11.89 9.30
CA PHE A 76 -8.27 11.37 10.52
C PHE A 76 -8.74 12.15 11.75
N ASN A 77 -9.46 11.46 12.64
CA ASN A 77 -9.83 11.98 13.96
C ASN A 77 -8.81 11.49 14.99
N PRO A 78 -7.87 12.34 15.46
CA PRO A 78 -6.94 11.95 16.50
C PRO A 78 -7.69 11.64 17.80
N TYR A 79 -7.35 10.53 18.44
CA TYR A 79 -7.83 10.17 19.77
C TYR A 79 -6.77 10.56 20.80
N PHE A 80 -7.22 11.24 21.85
CA PHE A 80 -6.37 11.69 22.94
C PHE A 80 -6.79 10.98 24.22
N ASN A 81 -5.80 10.53 24.99
CA ASN A 81 -6.03 10.03 26.34
C ASN A 81 -5.75 11.15 27.34
N PHE A 82 -6.75 11.45 28.15
CA PHE A 82 -6.61 12.39 29.25
C PHE A 82 -6.03 11.66 30.47
N GLN A 83 -4.88 12.13 30.94
CA GLN A 83 -4.21 11.61 32.13
C GLN A 83 -4.05 12.76 33.12
N ASN A 84 -4.75 12.66 34.26
CA ASN A 84 -4.81 13.70 35.29
C ASN A 84 -3.47 14.00 35.98
N ASP A 85 -2.50 13.09 35.89
CA ASP A 85 -1.26 13.19 36.65
C ASP A 85 -0.11 13.79 35.81
N VAL A 86 -0.30 13.84 34.49
CA VAL A 86 0.78 14.19 33.55
C VAL A 86 0.98 15.69 33.45
N ASP A 87 -0.08 16.48 33.57
CA ASP A 87 0.00 17.95 33.57
C ASP A 87 0.89 18.45 34.73
N GLN A 88 0.71 17.91 35.93
CA GLN A 88 1.48 18.27 37.12
C GLN A 88 2.94 17.86 36.99
N GLU A 89 3.20 16.66 36.47
CA GLU A 89 4.56 16.17 36.24
C GLU A 89 5.34 17.08 35.29
N TYR A 90 4.76 17.40 34.12
CA TYR A 90 5.44 18.24 33.13
C TYR A 90 5.52 19.72 33.55
N ILE A 91 4.55 20.24 34.31
CA ILE A 91 4.68 21.57 34.92
C ILE A 91 5.84 21.58 35.92
N ALA A 92 5.98 20.54 36.76
CA ALA A 92 7.09 20.46 37.72
C ALA A 92 8.46 20.34 37.02
N LEU A 93 8.55 19.55 35.95
CA LEU A 93 9.73 19.46 35.10
C LEU A 93 10.09 20.82 34.48
N PHE A 94 9.11 21.51 33.91
CA PHE A 94 9.30 22.85 33.36
C PHE A 94 9.82 23.84 34.42
N GLU A 95 9.24 23.86 35.61
CA GLU A 95 9.67 24.75 36.70
C GLU A 95 11.12 24.47 37.12
N LYS A 96 11.52 23.20 37.17
CA LYS A 96 12.89 22.80 37.48
C LYS A 96 13.87 23.32 36.42
N ASP A 97 13.58 23.07 35.14
CA ASP A 97 14.45 23.44 34.03
C ASP A 97 14.50 24.96 33.81
N TYR A 98 13.38 25.64 34.01
CA TYR A 98 13.26 27.09 34.00
C TYR A 98 14.17 27.71 35.06
N ASN A 99 14.11 27.24 36.31
CA ASN A 99 14.93 27.78 37.39
C ASN A 99 16.43 27.53 37.17
N ALA A 100 16.80 26.34 36.71
CA ALA A 100 18.19 26.01 36.38
C ALA A 100 18.73 26.91 35.24
N SER A 101 17.94 27.07 34.18
CA SER A 101 18.30 27.91 33.03
C SER A 101 18.38 29.39 33.40
N ARG A 102 17.42 29.88 34.20
CA ARG A 102 17.39 31.26 34.71
C ARG A 102 18.63 31.56 35.55
N ALA A 103 18.99 30.70 36.49
CA ALA A 103 20.18 30.86 37.32
C ALA A 103 21.47 30.91 36.48
N ARG A 104 21.59 30.01 35.49
CA ARG A 104 22.71 30.00 34.54
C ARG A 104 22.78 31.29 33.72
N LEU A 105 21.65 31.77 33.22
CA LEU A 105 21.58 32.97 32.40
C LEU A 105 21.86 34.24 33.21
N TYR A 106 21.39 34.33 34.45
CA TYR A 106 21.74 35.44 35.34
C TYR A 106 23.21 35.50 35.68
N SER A 107 23.85 34.35 35.89
CA SER A 107 25.32 34.30 36.08
C SER A 107 26.08 34.81 34.86
N LYS A 108 25.60 34.52 33.65
CA LYS A 108 26.27 34.93 32.40
C LYS A 108 25.92 36.36 31.98
N TYR A 109 24.71 36.81 32.28
CA TYR A 109 24.13 38.05 31.80
C TYR A 109 23.38 38.75 32.96
N SER A 110 24.11 39.57 33.72
CA SER A 110 23.57 40.26 34.91
C SER A 110 22.45 41.26 34.60
N PHE A 111 22.41 41.83 33.39
CA PHE A 111 21.35 42.76 32.98
C PHE A 111 19.96 42.11 32.94
N LEU A 112 19.88 40.78 32.82
CA LEU A 112 18.60 40.07 32.72
C LEU A 112 17.85 39.98 34.04
N SER A 113 18.50 40.22 35.19
CA SER A 113 17.83 40.25 36.49
C SER A 113 17.20 41.61 36.80
N ALA A 114 17.35 42.60 35.92
CA ALA A 114 16.72 43.89 36.09
C ALA A 114 15.19 43.77 35.89
N PRO A 115 14.38 44.43 36.73
CA PRO A 115 12.93 44.47 36.56
C PRO A 115 12.54 45.26 35.31
N LEU A 116 11.37 44.94 34.76
CA LEU A 116 10.84 45.64 33.59
C LEU A 116 10.52 47.12 33.93
N PRO A 117 10.82 48.06 33.02
CA PRO A 117 10.47 49.47 33.23
C PRO A 117 8.95 49.62 33.35
N GLY A 118 8.50 50.27 34.44
CA GLY A 118 7.09 50.47 34.74
C GLY A 118 6.43 49.36 35.56
N ASN A 119 7.10 48.23 35.81
CA ASN A 119 6.61 47.21 36.74
C ASN A 119 7.76 46.50 37.49
N PRO A 120 8.01 46.84 38.76
CA PRO A 120 9.10 46.26 39.54
C PRO A 120 8.89 44.79 39.94
N GLU A 121 7.68 44.26 39.80
CA GLU A 121 7.34 42.90 40.22
C GLU A 121 7.61 41.84 39.15
N TYR A 122 7.83 42.26 37.89
CA TYR A 122 7.99 41.35 36.75
C TYR A 122 9.34 41.55 36.06
N ASP A 123 10.03 40.44 35.86
CA ASP A 123 11.19 40.35 34.97
C ASP A 123 10.80 39.73 33.61
N ILE A 124 11.70 39.78 32.64
CA ILE A 124 11.46 39.22 31.29
C ILE A 124 11.09 37.72 31.38
N PHE A 125 11.69 36.99 32.33
CA PHE A 125 11.47 35.55 32.48
C PHE A 125 10.12 35.20 33.14
N SER A 126 9.57 36.06 33.98
CA SER A 126 8.28 35.87 34.67
C SER A 126 7.10 35.89 33.70
N GLY A 127 7.15 36.78 32.70
CA GLY A 127 6.18 36.81 31.61
C GLY A 127 6.25 35.53 30.78
N LEU A 128 7.46 35.10 30.43
CA LEU A 128 7.67 33.84 29.71
C LEU A 128 7.14 32.65 30.53
N ARG A 129 7.48 32.56 31.82
CA ARG A 129 7.05 31.49 32.72
C ARG A 129 5.53 31.39 32.79
N SER A 130 4.84 32.52 33.00
CA SER A 130 3.39 32.52 33.13
C SER A 130 2.69 32.14 31.82
N HIS A 131 3.19 32.65 30.68
CA HIS A 131 2.66 32.31 29.37
C HIS A 131 2.89 30.82 29.05
N THR A 132 4.11 30.32 29.26
CA THR A 132 4.46 28.91 29.01
C THR A 132 3.67 27.98 29.91
N LYS A 133 3.49 28.29 31.20
CA LYS A 133 2.68 27.48 32.12
C LYS A 133 1.21 27.42 31.68
N LYS A 134 0.65 28.54 31.22
CA LYS A 134 -0.71 28.58 30.67
C LYS A 134 -0.85 27.75 29.40
N LEU A 135 0.12 27.85 28.50
CA LEU A 135 0.15 27.09 27.24
C LEU A 135 0.30 25.59 27.50
N LEU A 136 1.16 25.22 28.46
CA LEU A 136 1.36 23.83 28.87
C LEU A 136 0.06 23.23 29.45
N ALA A 137 -0.62 23.99 30.32
CA ALA A 137 -1.92 23.59 30.85
C ALA A 137 -2.98 23.42 29.75
N ASP A 138 -3.05 24.34 28.77
CA ASP A 138 -3.98 24.23 27.65
C ASP A 138 -3.70 23.02 26.74
N ILE A 139 -2.43 22.69 26.51
CA ILE A 139 -2.03 21.51 25.73
C ILE A 139 -2.41 20.22 26.46
N TYR A 140 -2.02 20.06 27.72
CA TYR A 140 -2.29 18.81 28.45
C TYR A 140 -3.78 18.62 28.78
N ASN A 141 -4.54 19.71 28.92
CA ASN A 141 -6.01 19.63 29.02
C ASN A 141 -6.69 19.06 27.76
N LYS A 142 -6.05 19.14 26.59
CA LYS A 142 -6.56 18.53 25.34
C LYS A 142 -6.26 17.03 25.26
N GLY A 143 -5.46 16.50 26.19
CA GLY A 143 -5.04 15.11 26.26
C GLY A 143 -3.78 14.82 25.43
N ILE A 144 -3.18 13.66 25.67
CA ILE A 144 -1.93 13.23 25.03
C ILE A 144 -2.30 12.29 23.89
N ILE A 145 -1.63 12.44 22.74
CA ILE A 145 -1.80 11.54 21.61
C ILE A 145 -1.35 10.15 22.05
N SER A 146 -2.29 9.22 22.13
CA SER A 146 -1.98 7.80 22.19
C SER A 146 -2.14 7.23 20.80
N LEU A 147 -1.04 6.86 20.16
CA LEU A 147 -1.11 6.02 18.97
C LEU A 147 -1.46 4.59 19.44
N PRO A 148 -2.44 3.93 18.82
CA PRO A 148 -2.73 2.51 19.07
C PRO A 148 -1.58 1.61 18.63
#